data_AF-A0A7X2PHD1-F1
#
_entry.id   AF-A0A7X2PHD1-F1
#
_cell.length_a   1.000
_cell.length_b   1.000
_cell.length_c   1.000
_cell.angle_alpha   90.00
_cell.angle_beta   90.00
_cell.angle_gamma   90.00
#
_symmetry.space_group_name_H-M   'P 1'
#
loop_
_entity.id
_entity.type
_entity.pdbx_description
1 polymer ?
#
loop_
_entity_poly.entity_id
_entity_poly.type
_entity_poly.pdbx_seq_one_letter_code
_entity_poly.pdbx_strand_id
1 'polypeptide(L)'
;MWNYNSSLGSRIKALTAPTNLDAIASRIASEGKVICAHAEPCDLDRRFVRAVYCAYLDPMLFDLFFNSWSGYRAAYFRSTEEGQKANARLLSRLSPELQQYHPVGPSVDAAQSLKAPSAKAWLAEVARGLCSCCASEWKPSPEAPAEILNGRWELSPDLLATFGRAAPLLRKLRVFGGFVNEHGQELVPPAKVRRAQDIHDWGWS
;
A
#
# COMPACT_ATOMS: atom_id res chain seq x y z
N MET A 1 -16.83 -12.86 -5.63
CA MET A 1 -16.00 -13.95 -5.07
C MET A 1 -14.57 -13.69 -5.51
N TRP A 2 -13.56 -13.80 -4.64
CA TRP A 2 -12.17 -13.51 -5.01
C TRP A 2 -11.47 -14.76 -5.51
N ASN A 3 -11.18 -14.80 -6.81
CA ASN A 3 -10.53 -15.91 -7.49
C ASN A 3 -9.26 -15.45 -8.20
N TYR A 4 -8.51 -16.44 -8.69
CA TYR A 4 -7.22 -16.26 -9.32
C TYR A 4 -7.24 -16.89 -10.70
N ASN A 5 -6.58 -16.24 -11.66
CA ASN A 5 -6.32 -16.84 -12.96
C ASN A 5 -5.33 -18.01 -12.82
N SER A 6 -5.54 -19.09 -13.56
CA SER A 6 -4.65 -20.26 -13.58
C SER A 6 -3.22 -19.93 -14.03
N SER A 7 -3.02 -18.82 -14.73
CA SER A 7 -1.70 -18.28 -15.08
C SER A 7 -0.79 -18.04 -13.87
N LEU A 8 -1.35 -17.85 -12.67
CA LEU A 8 -0.59 -17.70 -11.43
C LEU A 8 0.06 -19.01 -10.94
N GLY A 9 -0.33 -20.16 -11.48
CA GLY A 9 0.31 -21.45 -11.24
C GLY A 9 0.42 -21.80 -9.75
N SER A 10 1.64 -22.13 -9.30
CA SER A 10 1.90 -22.55 -7.91
C SER A 10 1.65 -21.45 -6.87
N ARG A 11 1.63 -20.16 -7.26
CA ARG A 11 1.34 -19.02 -6.35
C ARG A 11 -0.06 -19.12 -5.75
N ILE A 12 -1.02 -19.67 -6.50
CA ILE A 12 -2.42 -19.79 -6.07
C ILE A 12 -2.51 -20.53 -4.74
N LYS A 13 -1.74 -21.60 -4.54
CA LYS A 13 -1.73 -22.37 -3.29
C LYS A 13 -1.33 -21.52 -2.08
N ALA A 14 -0.37 -20.62 -2.24
CA ALA A 14 0.04 -19.71 -1.17
C ALA A 14 -0.99 -18.60 -0.92
N LEU A 15 -1.60 -18.07 -1.99
CA LEU A 15 -2.60 -17.00 -1.93
C LEU A 15 -3.96 -17.46 -1.38
N THR A 16 -4.25 -18.76 -1.41
CA THR A 16 -5.46 -19.37 -0.85
C THR A 16 -5.23 -20.06 0.50
N ALA A 17 -3.98 -20.16 0.96
CA ALA A 17 -3.67 -20.76 2.24
C ALA A 17 -4.37 -19.99 3.38
N PRO A 18 -4.99 -20.68 4.36
CA PRO A 18 -5.63 -20.02 5.49
C PRO A 18 -4.66 -19.13 6.25
N THR A 19 -4.99 -17.85 6.34
CA THR A 19 -4.26 -16.84 7.10
C THR A 19 -5.18 -15.66 7.41
N ASN A 20 -4.71 -14.70 8.21
CA ASN A 20 -5.42 -13.45 8.48
C ASN A 20 -4.46 -12.26 8.38
N LEU A 21 -5.04 -11.07 8.25
CA LEU A 21 -4.26 -9.85 8.05
C LEU A 21 -3.34 -9.54 9.24
N ASP A 22 -3.72 -9.86 10.47
CA ASP A 22 -2.90 -9.58 11.65
C ASP A 22 -1.62 -10.43 11.66
N ALA A 23 -1.72 -11.70 11.25
CA ALA A 23 -0.57 -12.57 11.08
C ALA A 23 0.35 -12.05 9.95
N ILE A 24 -0.23 -11.63 8.82
CA ILE A 24 0.54 -11.02 7.72
C ILE A 24 1.24 -9.74 8.19
N ALA A 25 0.53 -8.84 8.87
CA ALA A 25 1.08 -7.58 9.37
C ALA A 25 2.20 -7.81 10.39
N SER A 26 2.05 -8.80 11.27
CA SER A 26 3.09 -9.19 12.24
C SER A 26 4.36 -9.67 11.54
N ARG A 27 4.21 -10.49 10.48
CA ARG A 27 5.34 -10.93 9.66
C ARG A 27 6.01 -9.78 8.93
N ILE A 28 5.25 -8.84 8.37
CA ILE A 28 5.82 -7.63 7.73
C ILE A 28 6.62 -6.82 8.77
N ALA A 29 6.10 -6.67 9.98
CA ALA A 29 6.78 -5.94 11.06
C ALA A 29 8.09 -6.62 11.49
N SER A 30 8.13 -7.95 11.54
CA SER A 30 9.30 -8.70 12.01
C SER A 30 10.32 -9.04 10.92
N GLU A 31 9.87 -9.31 9.70
CA GLU A 31 10.70 -9.76 8.56
C GLU A 31 11.05 -8.60 7.62
N GLY A 32 10.30 -7.51 7.65
CA GLY A 32 10.50 -6.37 6.76
C GLY A 32 11.72 -5.54 7.13
N LYS A 33 12.51 -5.16 6.12
CA LYS A 33 13.72 -4.35 6.30
C LYS A 33 13.52 -2.94 5.75
N VAL A 34 13.46 -1.93 6.61
CA VAL A 34 13.42 -0.52 6.20
C VAL A 34 14.72 -0.16 5.48
N ILE A 35 14.60 0.48 4.31
CA ILE A 35 15.73 0.85 3.43
C ILE A 35 15.83 2.33 3.09
N CYS A 36 14.74 3.07 3.23
CA CYS A 36 14.75 4.53 3.10
C CYS A 36 13.67 5.13 4.00
N ALA A 37 13.96 6.29 4.57
CA ALA A 37 13.03 7.11 5.33
C ALA A 37 13.20 8.58 4.89
N HIS A 38 12.11 9.23 4.51
CA HIS A 38 12.12 10.58 3.93
C HIS A 38 10.99 11.43 4.47
N ALA A 39 11.24 12.72 4.63
CA ALA A 39 10.21 13.71 4.84
C ALA A 39 9.84 14.33 3.49
N GLU A 40 8.56 14.25 3.13
CA GLU A 40 8.04 14.77 1.87
C GLU A 40 7.10 15.95 2.15
N PRO A 41 7.42 17.17 1.71
CA PRO A 41 6.51 18.31 1.83
C PRO A 41 5.32 18.16 0.87
N CYS A 42 4.17 18.68 1.25
CA CYS A 42 3.01 18.71 0.37
C CYS A 42 3.19 19.76 -0.74
N ASP A 43 2.85 19.40 -1.98
CA ASP A 43 2.91 20.31 -3.13
C ASP A 43 1.89 21.46 -3.02
N LEU A 44 0.78 21.25 -2.31
CA LEU A 44 -0.27 22.25 -2.12
C LEU A 44 0.08 23.28 -1.03
N ASP A 45 0.75 22.83 0.04
CA ASP A 45 1.20 23.68 1.14
C ASP A 45 2.40 23.03 1.83
N ARG A 46 3.58 23.63 1.64
CA ARG A 46 4.85 23.09 2.13
C ARG A 46 4.98 23.08 3.67
N ARG A 47 4.05 23.72 4.40
CA ARG A 47 3.97 23.62 5.87
C ARG A 47 3.47 22.27 6.34
N PHE A 48 2.80 21.52 5.48
CA PHE A 48 2.36 20.16 5.77
C PHE A 48 3.37 19.18 5.19
N VAL A 49 3.93 18.32 6.04
CA VAL A 49 4.98 17.36 5.70
C VAL A 49 4.52 15.97 6.11
N ARG A 50 4.91 14.94 5.37
CA ARG A 50 4.65 13.55 5.75
C ARG A 50 5.93 12.74 5.86
N ALA A 51 5.92 11.75 6.74
CA ALA A 51 6.96 10.73 6.78
C ALA A 51 6.67 9.68 5.69
N VAL A 52 7.71 9.25 4.98
CA VAL A 52 7.64 8.22 3.93
C VAL A 52 8.72 7.19 4.19
N TYR A 53 8.33 5.92 4.23
CA TYR A 53 9.23 4.79 4.46
C TYR A 53 9.13 3.81 3.29
N CYS A 54 10.25 3.22 2.88
CA CYS A 54 10.21 1.99 2.08
C CYS A 54 10.88 0.86 2.84
N ALA A 55 10.27 -0.31 2.76
CA ALA A 55 10.80 -1.56 3.30
C ALA A 55 10.91 -2.61 2.20
N TYR A 56 11.98 -3.41 2.25
CA TYR A 56 12.06 -4.67 1.51
C TYR A 56 11.35 -5.77 2.29
N LEU A 57 10.59 -6.57 1.55
CA LEU A 57 9.93 -7.79 1.99
C LEU A 57 10.41 -8.96 1.13
N ASP A 58 10.30 -10.16 1.69
CA ASP A 58 10.27 -11.37 0.87
C ASP A 58 9.13 -11.28 -0.17
N PRO A 59 9.35 -11.65 -1.45
CA PRO A 59 8.33 -11.57 -2.48
C PRO A 59 7.03 -12.29 -2.13
N MET A 60 7.11 -13.46 -1.49
CA MET A 60 5.93 -14.23 -1.14
C MET A 60 5.15 -13.57 0.00
N LEU A 61 5.84 -12.91 0.93
CA LEU A 61 5.18 -12.10 1.96
C LEU A 61 4.47 -10.88 1.36
N PHE A 62 5.11 -10.19 0.40
CA PHE A 62 4.45 -9.11 -0.34
C PHE A 62 3.22 -9.62 -1.10
N ASP A 63 3.34 -10.73 -1.82
CA ASP A 63 2.26 -11.34 -2.60
C ASP A 63 1.07 -11.69 -1.69
N LEU A 64 1.36 -12.34 -0.55
CA LEU A 64 0.36 -12.68 0.44
C LEU A 64 -0.32 -11.42 1.01
N PHE A 65 0.45 -10.38 1.31
CA PHE A 65 -0.08 -9.11 1.79
C PHE A 65 -0.97 -8.42 0.76
N PHE A 66 -0.54 -8.33 -0.49
CA PHE A 66 -1.17 -7.45 -1.47
C PHE A 66 -2.27 -8.14 -2.28
N ASN A 67 -2.15 -9.45 -2.51
CA ASN A 67 -2.98 -10.19 -3.47
C ASN A 67 -3.82 -11.31 -2.86
N SER A 68 -3.57 -11.74 -1.62
CA SER A 68 -4.38 -12.80 -1.00
C SER A 68 -5.78 -12.31 -0.61
N TRP A 69 -6.72 -13.25 -0.44
CA TRP A 69 -8.07 -12.95 0.05
C TRP A 69 -8.09 -12.35 1.47
N SER A 70 -7.13 -12.74 2.29
CA SER A 70 -6.93 -12.19 3.64
C SER A 70 -6.06 -10.93 3.64
N GLY A 71 -5.60 -10.50 2.47
CA GLY A 71 -4.68 -9.38 2.28
C GLY A 71 -5.36 -8.02 2.16
N TYR A 72 -4.51 -7.02 1.91
CA TYR A 72 -4.83 -5.60 1.88
C TYR A 72 -5.88 -5.25 0.84
N ARG A 73 -5.65 -5.59 -0.44
CA ARG A 73 -6.57 -5.23 -1.52
C ARG A 73 -7.90 -5.96 -1.44
N ALA A 74 -7.90 -7.21 -0.97
CA ALA A 74 -9.13 -7.96 -0.75
C ALA A 74 -10.00 -7.35 0.35
N ALA A 75 -9.40 -6.73 1.38
CA ALA A 75 -10.16 -5.95 2.36
C ALA A 75 -10.88 -4.76 1.72
N TYR A 76 -10.18 -4.01 0.85
CA TYR A 76 -10.82 -2.92 0.07
C TYR A 76 -11.89 -3.44 -0.88
N PHE A 77 -11.69 -4.59 -1.53
CA PHE A 77 -12.72 -5.20 -2.37
C PHE A 77 -14.02 -5.48 -1.60
N ARG A 78 -13.91 -5.95 -0.36
CA ARG A 78 -15.07 -6.18 0.53
C ARG A 78 -15.81 -4.87 0.83
N SER A 79 -15.11 -3.85 1.31
CA SER A 79 -15.65 -2.48 1.46
C SER A 79 -14.53 -1.47 1.69
N THR A 80 -14.81 -0.19 1.46
CA THR A 80 -13.89 0.90 1.78
C THR A 80 -13.54 0.92 3.28
N GLU A 81 -14.52 0.68 4.14
CA GLU A 81 -14.36 0.61 5.59
C GLU A 81 -13.44 -0.54 6.03
N GLU A 82 -13.65 -1.74 5.48
CA GLU A 82 -12.81 -2.91 5.77
C GLU A 82 -11.37 -2.68 5.29
N GLY A 83 -11.19 -2.07 4.12
CA GLY A 83 -9.88 -1.66 3.62
C GLY A 83 -9.18 -0.64 4.51
N GLN A 84 -9.91 0.38 4.97
CA GLN A 84 -9.36 1.39 5.90
C GLN A 84 -8.99 0.79 7.25
N LYS A 85 -9.83 -0.09 7.81
CA LYS A 85 -9.51 -0.85 9.04
C LYS A 85 -8.27 -1.71 8.86
N ALA A 86 -8.16 -2.41 7.73
CA ALA A 86 -7.01 -3.22 7.38
C ALA A 86 -5.72 -2.38 7.32
N ASN A 87 -5.77 -1.23 6.65
CA ASN A 87 -4.66 -0.29 6.57
C ASN A 87 -4.27 0.26 7.95
N ALA A 88 -5.23 0.72 8.74
CA ALA A 88 -4.97 1.25 10.09
C ALA A 88 -4.33 0.19 11.01
N ARG A 89 -4.78 -1.07 10.94
CA ARG A 89 -4.17 -2.19 11.68
C ARG A 89 -2.75 -2.47 11.23
N LEU A 90 -2.48 -2.47 9.93
CA LEU A 90 -1.13 -2.64 9.42
C LEU A 90 -0.22 -1.50 9.92
N LEU A 91 -0.65 -0.25 9.77
CA LEU A 91 0.15 0.90 10.18
C LEU A 91 0.41 0.89 11.68
N SER A 92 -0.56 0.53 12.52
CA SER A 92 -0.35 0.44 13.97
C SER A 92 0.68 -0.63 14.35
N ARG A 93 0.77 -1.73 13.59
CA ARG A 93 1.79 -2.77 13.77
C ARG A 93 3.17 -2.33 13.29
N LEU A 94 3.26 -1.62 12.16
CA LEU A 94 4.54 -1.19 11.60
C LEU A 94 5.12 0.05 12.29
N SER A 95 4.26 0.93 12.83
CA SER A 95 4.66 2.24 13.34
C SER A 95 5.80 2.22 14.36
N PRO A 96 5.86 1.28 15.34
CA PRO A 96 6.96 1.25 16.31
C PRO A 96 8.33 1.02 15.65
N GLU A 97 8.40 0.14 14.66
CA GLU A 97 9.63 -0.15 13.92
C GLU A 97 10.02 1.00 13.00
N LEU A 98 9.04 1.56 12.26
CA LEU A 98 9.29 2.67 11.34
C LEU A 98 9.82 3.92 12.06
N GLN A 99 9.34 4.20 13.27
CA GLN A 99 9.76 5.36 14.06
C GLN A 99 11.22 5.29 14.55
N GLN A 100 11.87 4.12 14.48
CA GLN A 100 13.31 4.01 14.75
C GLN A 100 14.16 4.66 13.63
N TYR A 101 13.56 4.95 12.47
CA TYR A 101 14.23 5.55 11.33
C TYR A 101 13.80 7.01 11.18
N HIS A 102 14.75 7.92 11.35
CA HIS A 102 14.50 9.35 11.21
C HIS A 102 14.36 9.75 9.72
N PRO A 103 13.21 10.32 9.31
CA PRO A 103 13.02 10.72 7.92
C PRO A 103 14.00 11.83 7.48
N VAL A 104 14.67 11.63 6.35
CA VAL A 104 15.58 12.64 5.76
C VAL A 104 14.76 13.72 5.06
N GLY A 105 14.93 14.98 5.44
CA GLY A 105 14.25 16.14 4.81
C GLY A 105 13.80 17.18 5.85
N PRO A 106 12.72 17.94 5.57
CA PRO A 106 12.12 18.85 6.55
C PRO A 106 11.68 18.14 7.83
N SER A 107 11.57 18.88 8.94
CA SER A 107 11.06 18.34 10.20
C SER A 107 9.64 17.78 10.02
N VAL A 108 9.39 16.60 10.57
CA VAL A 108 8.07 15.96 10.59
C VAL A 108 7.92 15.14 11.86
N ASP A 109 6.77 15.26 12.54
CA ASP A 109 6.38 14.31 13.56
C ASP A 109 5.94 13.01 12.87
N ALA A 110 6.86 12.05 12.80
CA ALA A 110 6.61 10.76 12.17
C ALA A 110 5.47 9.98 12.85
N ALA A 111 5.35 10.07 14.17
CA ALA A 111 4.31 9.36 14.92
C ALA A 111 2.94 9.90 14.56
N GLN A 112 2.80 11.22 14.48
CA GLN A 112 1.57 11.88 14.06
C GLN A 112 1.27 11.62 12.59
N SER A 113 2.26 11.74 11.71
CA SER A 113 2.12 11.49 10.28
C SER A 113 1.65 10.05 10.00
N LEU A 114 2.18 9.05 10.71
CA LEU A 114 1.78 7.64 10.56
C LEU A 114 0.38 7.33 11.13
N LYS A 115 -0.10 8.10 12.10
CA LYS A 115 -1.45 7.97 12.69
C LYS A 115 -2.52 8.74 11.91
N ALA A 116 -2.13 9.60 10.97
CA ALA A 116 -3.05 10.44 10.23
C ALA A 116 -4.03 9.58 9.39
N PRO A 117 -5.32 9.95 9.31
CA PRO A 117 -6.34 9.21 8.56
C PRO A 117 -5.99 8.88 7.10
N SER A 118 -5.23 9.74 6.40
CA SER A 118 -4.82 9.51 5.01
C SER A 118 -3.52 8.70 4.86
N ALA A 119 -2.87 8.32 5.96
CA ALA A 119 -1.70 7.46 5.95
C ALA A 119 -2.04 6.11 5.32
N LYS A 120 -1.11 5.52 4.56
CA LYS A 120 -1.32 4.23 3.91
C LYS A 120 -0.04 3.44 3.66
N ALA A 121 -0.18 2.13 3.62
CA ALA A 121 0.79 1.26 2.96
C ALA A 121 0.37 0.97 1.51
N TRP A 122 1.32 0.96 0.60
CA TRP A 122 1.10 0.68 -0.81
C TRP A 122 2.38 0.16 -1.47
N LEU A 123 2.31 -0.27 -2.72
CA LEU A 123 3.52 -0.58 -3.47
C LEU A 123 4.30 0.69 -3.84
N ALA A 124 5.59 0.54 -4.13
CA ALA A 124 6.38 1.62 -4.70
C ALA A 124 6.00 1.85 -6.16
N GLU A 125 5.40 3.00 -6.49
CA GLU A 125 4.97 3.38 -7.85
C GLU A 125 6.08 4.07 -8.65
N VAL A 126 6.08 3.90 -9.98
CA VAL A 126 7.16 4.34 -10.90
C VAL A 126 7.47 5.83 -10.80
N ALA A 127 6.44 6.68 -10.73
CA ALA A 127 6.60 8.13 -10.81
C ALA A 127 6.90 8.82 -9.46
N ARG A 128 7.07 8.08 -8.36
CA ARG A 128 7.13 8.66 -7.00
C ARG A 128 8.39 8.30 -6.22
N GLY A 129 9.48 7.89 -6.87
CA GLY A 129 10.74 7.61 -6.19
C GLY A 129 11.36 8.87 -5.56
N LEU A 130 11.49 8.92 -4.23
CA LEU A 130 12.19 10.01 -3.54
C LEU A 130 13.72 9.85 -3.60
N CYS A 131 14.20 8.62 -3.74
CA CYS A 131 15.60 8.29 -4.04
C CYS A 131 15.67 6.94 -4.79
N SER A 132 16.88 6.50 -5.14
CA SER A 132 17.12 5.22 -5.81
C SER A 132 16.58 4.01 -5.02
N CYS A 133 16.71 4.01 -3.69
CA CYS A 133 16.17 2.94 -2.84
C CYS A 133 14.65 2.84 -2.95
N CYS A 134 13.97 3.98 -3.05
CA CYS A 134 12.52 4.03 -3.10
C CYS A 134 11.98 3.76 -4.53
N ALA A 135 12.82 3.65 -5.57
CA ALA A 135 12.37 3.40 -6.94
C ALA A 135 11.46 2.16 -7.08
N SER A 136 10.44 2.27 -7.92
CA SER A 136 9.45 1.22 -8.21
C SER A 136 10.07 -0.02 -8.82
N GLU A 137 9.52 -1.17 -8.43
CA GLU A 137 9.71 -2.45 -9.13
C GLU A 137 8.52 -2.78 -10.03
N TRP A 138 7.40 -2.08 -9.84
CA TRP A 138 6.17 -2.31 -10.60
C TRP A 138 6.31 -1.78 -12.02
N LYS A 139 6.06 -2.66 -12.99
CA LYS A 139 6.03 -2.37 -14.42
C LYS A 139 4.69 -2.88 -14.96
N PRO A 140 3.62 -2.06 -14.92
CA PRO A 140 2.32 -2.51 -15.39
C PRO A 140 2.37 -2.74 -16.91
N SER A 141 1.71 -3.81 -17.37
CA SER A 141 1.42 -4.02 -18.78
C SER A 141 -0.09 -3.98 -18.97
N PRO A 142 -0.65 -2.97 -19.67
CA PRO A 142 -2.09 -2.89 -19.91
C PRO A 142 -2.66 -4.10 -20.66
N GLU A 143 -1.83 -4.74 -21.46
CA GLU A 143 -2.16 -5.92 -22.27
C GLU A 143 -2.10 -7.23 -21.47
N ALA A 144 -1.59 -7.20 -20.23
CA ALA A 144 -1.53 -8.39 -19.41
C ALA A 144 -2.94 -8.91 -19.07
N PRO A 145 -3.14 -10.23 -19.10
CA PRO A 145 -4.42 -10.83 -18.70
C PRO A 145 -4.71 -10.53 -17.22
N ALA A 146 -5.99 -10.49 -16.87
CA ALA A 146 -6.40 -10.38 -15.47
C ALA A 146 -5.90 -11.58 -14.66
N GLU A 147 -5.24 -11.31 -13.53
CA GLU A 147 -4.72 -12.31 -12.60
C GLU A 147 -5.63 -12.46 -11.38
N ILE A 148 -6.26 -11.36 -10.94
CA ILE A 148 -7.35 -11.36 -9.96
C ILE A 148 -8.68 -11.36 -10.70
N LEU A 149 -9.53 -12.33 -10.37
CA LEU A 149 -10.86 -12.52 -10.95
C LEU A 149 -11.89 -12.38 -9.83
N ASN A 150 -12.48 -11.19 -9.68
CA ASN A 150 -13.38 -10.90 -8.56
C ASN A 150 -14.80 -10.47 -8.93
N GLY A 151 -15.13 -10.49 -10.23
CA GLY A 151 -16.39 -10.09 -10.83
C GLY A 151 -16.56 -8.58 -10.93
N ARG A 152 -15.51 -7.79 -10.66
CA ARG A 152 -15.57 -6.32 -10.65
C ARG A 152 -14.38 -5.72 -11.39
N TRP A 153 -13.17 -5.96 -10.90
CA TRP A 153 -11.98 -5.28 -11.42
C TRP A 153 -11.61 -5.78 -12.81
N GLU A 154 -11.69 -7.09 -13.05
CA GLU A 154 -11.35 -7.66 -14.34
C GLU A 154 -12.36 -7.34 -15.45
N LEU A 155 -13.60 -6.99 -15.07
CA LEU A 155 -14.69 -6.67 -15.99
C LEU A 155 -14.82 -5.17 -16.27
N SER A 156 -14.11 -4.33 -15.52
CA SER A 156 -14.20 -2.89 -15.68
C SER A 156 -13.35 -2.39 -16.85
N PRO A 157 -13.88 -1.44 -17.67
CA PRO A 157 -13.11 -0.77 -18.71
C PRO A 157 -12.23 0.37 -18.17
N ASP A 158 -12.29 0.68 -16.87
CA ASP A 158 -11.50 1.78 -16.28
C ASP A 158 -9.99 1.48 -16.32
N LEU A 159 -9.19 2.51 -16.61
CA LEU A 159 -7.73 2.39 -16.66
C LEU A 159 -7.15 1.93 -15.30
N LEU A 160 -7.72 2.38 -14.17
CA LEU A 160 -7.29 1.94 -12.84
C LEU A 160 -7.52 0.44 -12.65
N ALA A 161 -8.61 -0.09 -13.21
CA ALA A 161 -8.95 -1.51 -13.12
C ALA A 161 -7.96 -2.39 -13.91
N THR A 162 -7.34 -1.83 -14.95
CA THR A 162 -6.24 -2.49 -15.68
C THR A 162 -5.06 -2.78 -14.75
N PHE A 163 -4.77 -1.91 -13.78
CA PHE A 163 -3.73 -2.15 -12.76
C PHE A 163 -4.25 -2.99 -11.59
N GLY A 164 -5.50 -2.78 -11.17
CA GLY A 164 -6.08 -3.51 -10.05
C GLY A 164 -6.30 -5.00 -10.31
N ARG A 165 -6.58 -5.40 -11.56
CA ARG A 165 -6.74 -6.81 -11.94
C ARG A 165 -5.43 -7.61 -11.98
N ALA A 166 -4.28 -6.94 -11.90
CA ALA A 166 -2.99 -7.61 -11.81
C ALA A 166 -2.69 -8.09 -10.37
N ALA A 167 -1.81 -9.07 -10.24
CA ALA A 167 -1.31 -9.62 -8.99
C ALA A 167 0.23 -9.51 -8.95
N PRO A 168 0.78 -8.30 -8.68
CA PRO A 168 2.21 -8.06 -8.64
C PRO A 168 2.96 -8.99 -7.68
N LEU A 169 4.10 -9.54 -8.10
CA LEU A 169 5.08 -10.17 -7.22
C LEU A 169 6.28 -9.21 -7.03
N LEU A 170 6.21 -8.38 -5.99
CA LEU A 170 7.19 -7.32 -5.73
C LEU A 170 7.91 -7.55 -4.40
N ARG A 171 8.91 -6.73 -4.10
CA ARG A 171 9.67 -6.75 -2.85
C ARG A 171 9.55 -5.47 -2.05
N LYS A 172 9.11 -4.36 -2.66
CA LYS A 172 9.05 -3.06 -1.97
C LYS A 172 7.65 -2.70 -1.50
N LEU A 173 7.50 -2.64 -0.18
CA LEU A 173 6.37 -1.99 0.48
C LEU A 173 6.76 -0.55 0.79
N ARG A 174 5.87 0.38 0.49
CA ARG A 174 6.01 1.79 0.84
C ARG A 174 4.92 2.20 1.81
N VAL A 175 5.31 2.88 2.88
CA VAL A 175 4.41 3.48 3.85
C VAL A 175 4.48 4.98 3.70
N PHE A 176 3.33 5.60 3.47
CA PHE A 176 3.16 7.04 3.42
C PHE A 176 2.35 7.47 4.64
N GLY A 177 2.88 8.37 5.46
CA GLY A 177 2.07 9.08 6.43
C GLY A 177 1.11 10.07 5.77
N GLY A 178 0.21 10.64 6.56
CA GLY A 178 -0.56 11.83 6.17
C GLY A 178 0.30 13.09 6.26
N PHE A 179 -0.05 14.10 5.46
CA PHE A 179 0.61 15.40 5.52
C PHE A 179 0.11 16.17 6.74
N VAL A 180 1.00 16.43 7.69
CA VAL A 180 0.69 17.08 8.97
C VAL A 180 1.55 18.33 9.16
N ASN A 181 1.01 19.33 9.85
CA ASN A 181 1.76 20.52 10.24
C ASN A 181 2.21 20.44 11.73
N GLU A 182 2.89 21.47 12.21
CA GLU A 182 3.39 21.55 13.60
C GLU A 182 2.29 21.56 14.68
N HIS A 183 1.04 21.88 14.29
CA HIS A 183 -0.13 21.83 15.17
C HIS A 183 -0.88 20.51 15.07
N GLY A 184 -0.39 19.57 14.26
CA GLY A 184 -1.00 18.28 14.10
C GLY A 184 -2.25 18.21 13.24
N GLN A 185 -2.50 19.27 12.47
CA GLN A 185 -3.60 19.30 11.52
C GLN A 185 -3.19 18.51 10.27
N GLU A 186 -4.12 17.73 9.73
CA GLU A 186 -3.90 16.98 8.49
C GLU A 186 -4.39 17.79 7.28
N LEU A 187 -3.61 17.78 6.20
CA LEU A 187 -4.03 18.21 4.87
C LEU A 187 -4.14 16.99 3.96
N VAL A 188 -5.35 16.73 3.46
CA VAL A 188 -5.59 15.69 2.45
C VAL A 188 -5.75 16.36 1.08
N PRO A 189 -4.84 16.13 0.12
CA PRO A 189 -4.98 16.72 -1.21
C PRO A 189 -6.32 16.30 -1.86
N PRO A 190 -7.05 17.20 -2.54
CA PRO A 190 -8.39 16.89 -3.09
C PRO A 190 -8.43 15.65 -3.99
N ALA A 191 -7.41 15.49 -4.83
CA ALA A 191 -7.26 14.32 -5.71
C ALA A 191 -7.09 12.99 -4.94
N LYS A 192 -6.85 13.03 -3.62
CA LYS A 192 -6.59 11.88 -2.76
C LYS A 192 -7.74 11.56 -1.78
N VAL A 193 -8.83 12.32 -1.81
CA VAL A 193 -10.01 12.11 -0.96
C VAL A 193 -10.72 10.80 -1.30
N ARG A 194 -10.78 10.44 -2.59
CA ARG A 194 -11.54 9.27 -3.09
C ARG A 194 -10.74 7.96 -3.15
N ARG A 195 -9.48 7.95 -2.72
CA ARG A 195 -8.58 6.80 -2.90
C ARG A 195 -9.15 5.48 -2.39
N ALA A 196 -9.79 5.49 -1.22
CA ALA A 196 -10.38 4.27 -0.67
C ALA A 196 -11.47 3.72 -1.60
N GLN A 197 -12.28 4.61 -2.17
CA GLN A 197 -13.30 4.28 -3.16
C GLN A 197 -12.67 3.77 -4.45
N ASP A 198 -11.61 4.41 -4.94
CA ASP A 198 -10.91 3.99 -6.17
C ASP A 198 -10.32 2.57 -6.01
N ILE A 199 -9.72 2.25 -4.84
CA ILE A 199 -9.22 0.88 -4.57
C ILE A 199 -10.38 -0.12 -4.47
N HIS A 200 -11.50 0.27 -3.86
CA HIS A 200 -12.68 -0.59 -3.78
C HIS A 200 -13.25 -0.91 -5.17
N ASP A 201 -13.46 0.13 -5.98
CA ASP A 201 -14.08 0.02 -7.30
C ASP A 201 -13.15 -0.67 -8.29
N TRP A 202 -11.86 -0.31 -8.28
CA TRP A 202 -10.92 -0.64 -9.34
C TRP A 202 -9.67 -1.39 -8.89
N GLY A 203 -9.47 -1.62 -7.59
CA GLY A 203 -8.27 -2.29 -7.06
C GLY A 203 -7.00 -1.43 -7.13
N TRP A 204 -7.12 -0.13 -7.45
CA TRP A 204 -6.01 0.80 -7.63
C TRP A 204 -6.39 2.25 -7.31
N SER A 205 -5.40 3.11 -6.98
CA SER A 205 -5.58 4.53 -6.57
C SER A 205 -4.33 5.39 -6.78
#